data_AF-A0A1F3BXS2-F1
#
_entry.id   AF-A0A1F3BXS2-F1
#
_cell.length_a   1.000
_cell.length_b   1.000
_cell.length_c   1.000
_cell.angle_alpha   90.00
_cell.angle_beta   90.00
_cell.angle_gamma   90.00
#
_symmetry.space_group_name_H-M   'P 1'
#
loop_
_entity.id
_entity.type
_entity.pdbx_description
1 polymer ?
#
loop_
_entity_poly.entity_id
_entity_poly.type
_entity_poly.pdbx_seq_one_letter_code
_entity_poly.pdbx_strand_id
1 'polypeptide(L)'
;MADKDPFEALEITATLDVAQVKRAYFALLQRHPPHIDPEGFRRIRAAYEALMAPGARGLAYATAPIGAAEELARWHGRWDAPMQQALSHFNEASARATAIESFVAGASRMTLSGAAAMFGAPGLAGQGDGGDG
;
A
#
# COMPACT_ATOMS: atom_id res chain seq x y z
N MET A 1 15.67 -0.66 -29.12
CA MET A 1 15.34 -1.60 -28.04
C MET A 1 16.06 -1.07 -26.82
N ALA A 2 15.33 -0.74 -25.74
CA ALA A 2 15.95 -0.23 -24.52
C ALA A 2 17.02 -1.23 -24.09
N ASP A 3 18.28 -0.80 -24.12
CA ASP A 3 19.41 -1.59 -23.64
C ASP A 3 19.06 -2.03 -22.21
N LYS A 4 19.15 -3.34 -21.99
CA LYS A 4 18.88 -4.00 -20.71
C LYS A 4 19.60 -3.24 -19.60
N ASP A 5 18.92 -3.00 -18.47
CA ASP A 5 19.51 -2.34 -17.31
C ASP A 5 20.91 -2.92 -17.04
N PRO A 6 21.98 -2.11 -17.01
CA PRO A 6 23.34 -2.63 -16.85
C PRO A 6 23.53 -3.39 -15.54
N PHE A 7 22.72 -3.14 -14.49
CA PHE A 7 22.73 -3.94 -13.28
C PHE A 7 22.07 -5.31 -13.47
N GLU A 8 20.96 -5.37 -14.22
CA GLU A 8 20.30 -6.63 -14.59
C GLU A 8 21.20 -7.49 -15.49
N ALA A 9 21.91 -6.88 -16.43
CA ALA A 9 22.88 -7.57 -17.30
C ALA A 9 24.07 -8.14 -16.52
N LEU A 10 24.40 -7.57 -15.36
CA LEU A 10 25.38 -8.09 -14.42
C LEU A 10 24.78 -8.98 -13.32
N GLU A 11 23.49 -9.29 -13.39
CA GLU A 11 22.76 -10.11 -12.41
C GLU A 11 22.91 -9.59 -10.96
N ILE A 12 22.91 -8.27 -10.78
CA ILE A 12 23.01 -7.63 -9.46
C ILE A 12 21.89 -6.61 -9.25
N THR A 13 21.57 -6.37 -7.98
CA THR A 13 20.77 -5.21 -7.58
C THR A 13 21.51 -3.91 -7.91
N ALA A 14 20.77 -2.89 -8.33
CA ALA A 14 21.30 -1.55 -8.56
C ALA A 14 22.09 -1.05 -7.35
N THR A 15 23.32 -0.59 -7.58
CA THR A 15 24.26 -0.23 -6.53
C THR A 15 25.21 0.88 -6.97
N LEU A 16 25.66 1.69 -6.01
CA LEU A 16 26.75 2.65 -6.22
C LEU A 16 28.14 2.04 -5.95
N ASP A 17 28.20 0.84 -5.36
CA ASP A 17 29.44 0.16 -5.00
C ASP A 17 30.18 -0.44 -6.22
N VAL A 18 31.34 0.13 -6.53
CA VAL A 18 32.24 -0.35 -7.59
C VAL A 18 32.72 -1.79 -7.33
N ALA A 19 32.98 -2.14 -6.07
CA ALA A 19 33.54 -3.45 -5.73
C ALA A 19 32.51 -4.56 -6.01
N GLN A 20 31.23 -4.31 -5.74
CA GLN A 20 30.14 -5.21 -6.10
C GLN A 20 30.03 -5.39 -7.62
N VAL A 21 30.07 -4.31 -8.41
CA VAL A 21 30.04 -4.35 -9.89
C VAL A 21 31.21 -5.18 -10.45
N LYS A 22 32.43 -4.97 -9.94
CA LYS A 22 33.61 -5.75 -10.36
C LYS A 22 33.50 -7.24 -10.02
N ARG A 23 33.04 -7.58 -8.82
CA ARG A 23 32.84 -8.97 -8.39
C ARG A 23 31.85 -9.68 -9.30
N ALA A 24 30.73 -9.03 -9.62
CA ALA A 24 29.72 -9.57 -10.53
C ALA A 24 30.27 -9.82 -11.94
N TYR A 25 30.99 -8.84 -12.49
CA TYR A 25 31.64 -8.98 -13.79
C TYR A 25 32.61 -10.18 -13.84
N PHE A 26 33.49 -10.35 -12.84
CA PHE A 26 34.43 -11.48 -12.81
C PHE A 26 33.72 -12.82 -12.64
N ALA A 27 32.64 -12.89 -11.85
CA ALA A 27 31.85 -14.10 -11.71
C ALA A 27 31.17 -14.49 -13.03
N LEU A 28 30.63 -13.51 -13.77
CA LEU A 28 30.01 -13.73 -15.07
C LEU A 28 31.02 -14.04 -16.17
N LEU A 29 32.21 -13.46 -16.11
CA LEU A 29 33.30 -13.74 -17.05
C LEU A 29 33.73 -15.22 -17.02
N GLN A 30 33.66 -15.86 -15.85
CA GLN A 30 33.91 -17.29 -15.72
C GLN A 30 32.79 -18.15 -16.34
N ARG A 31 31.55 -17.65 -16.35
CA ARG A 31 30.38 -18.35 -16.92
C ARG A 31 30.20 -18.10 -18.42
N HIS A 32 30.63 -16.94 -18.91
CA HIS A 32 30.59 -16.55 -20.32
C HIS A 32 32.00 -16.25 -20.86
N PRO A 33 32.89 -17.26 -20.99
CA PRO A 33 34.20 -17.04 -21.57
C PRO A 33 34.09 -16.62 -23.04
N PRO A 34 34.97 -15.73 -23.53
CA PRO A 34 34.87 -15.16 -24.88
C PRO A 34 35.00 -16.18 -26.02
N HIS A 35 35.58 -17.35 -25.74
CA HIS A 35 35.77 -18.44 -26.70
C HIS A 35 34.59 -19.42 -26.73
N ILE A 36 33.72 -19.41 -25.71
CA ILE A 36 32.55 -20.31 -25.60
C ILE A 36 31.27 -19.54 -25.86
N ASP A 37 31.14 -18.34 -25.29
CA ASP A 37 29.97 -17.48 -25.45
C ASP A 37 30.40 -16.04 -25.77
N PRO A 38 30.72 -15.74 -27.04
CA PRO A 38 31.15 -14.41 -27.46
C PRO A 38 30.04 -13.35 -27.34
N GLU A 39 28.78 -13.75 -27.47
CA GLU A 39 27.62 -12.85 -27.34
C GLU A 39 27.36 -12.51 -25.86
N GLY A 40 27.37 -13.53 -24.98
CA GLY A 40 27.30 -13.34 -23.54
C GLY A 40 28.43 -12.45 -23.03
N PHE A 41 29.66 -12.72 -23.46
CA PHE A 41 30.83 -11.89 -23.14
C PHE A 41 30.65 -10.42 -23.56
N ARG A 42 30.17 -10.16 -24.79
CA ARG A 42 29.91 -8.79 -25.26
C ARG A 42 28.88 -8.07 -24.41
N ARG A 43 27.80 -8.75 -24.02
CA ARG A 43 26.74 -8.17 -23.18
C ARG A 43 27.25 -7.79 -21.79
N ILE A 44 27.93 -8.72 -21.10
CA ILE A 44 28.44 -8.45 -19.74
C ILE A 44 29.53 -7.38 -19.75
N ARG A 45 30.33 -7.33 -20.81
CA ARG A 45 31.37 -6.31 -20.98
C ARG A 45 30.77 -4.93 -21.21
N ALA A 46 29.78 -4.81 -22.09
CA ALA A 46 29.11 -3.55 -22.36
C ALA A 46 28.44 -2.98 -21.09
N ALA A 47 27.78 -3.84 -20.30
CA ALA A 47 27.17 -3.46 -19.03
C ALA A 47 28.20 -2.97 -17.99
N TYR A 48 29.33 -3.69 -17.86
CA TYR A 48 30.41 -3.28 -16.98
C TYR A 48 31.03 -1.93 -17.40
N GLU A 49 31.32 -1.75 -18.68
CA GLU A 49 31.89 -0.51 -19.20
C GLU A 49 30.93 0.68 -18.98
N ALA A 50 29.62 0.48 -19.19
CA ALA A 50 28.59 1.49 -18.91
C ALA A 50 28.57 1.91 -17.43
N LEU A 51 28.76 0.99 -16.48
CA LEU A 51 28.81 1.30 -15.04
C LEU A 51 30.15 1.84 -14.55
N MET A 52 31.22 1.72 -15.34
CA MET A 52 32.54 2.24 -14.99
C MET A 52 32.79 3.64 -15.57
N ALA A 53 32.00 4.09 -16.53
CA ALA A 53 32.07 5.43 -17.07
C ALA A 53 31.79 6.51 -15.98
N PRO A 54 32.49 7.66 -16.01
CA PRO A 54 32.29 8.72 -15.02
C PRO A 54 30.83 9.18 -14.96
N GLY A 55 30.24 9.19 -13.75
CA GLY A 55 28.85 9.61 -13.52
C GLY A 55 27.76 8.63 -14.00
N ALA A 56 28.08 7.73 -14.93
CA ALA A 56 27.10 6.83 -15.54
C ALA A 56 26.46 5.85 -14.55
N ARG A 57 27.22 5.31 -13.58
CA ARG A 57 26.66 4.48 -12.51
C ARG A 57 25.67 5.21 -11.61
N GLY A 58 25.97 6.47 -11.29
CA GLY A 58 25.06 7.29 -10.47
C GLY A 58 23.74 7.54 -11.19
N LEU A 59 23.80 7.84 -12.49
CA LEU A 59 22.63 8.00 -13.34
C LEU A 59 21.85 6.68 -13.49
N ALA A 60 22.55 5.57 -13.74
CA ALA A 60 21.95 4.25 -13.81
C ALA A 60 21.27 3.87 -12.48
N TYR A 61 21.92 4.13 -11.35
CA TYR A 61 21.33 3.87 -10.03
C TYR A 61 20.09 4.72 -9.75
N ALA A 62 20.09 5.99 -10.16
CA ALA A 62 18.97 6.90 -9.98
C ALA A 62 17.75 6.58 -10.86
N THR A 63 17.99 5.90 -12.00
CA THR A 63 16.96 5.53 -12.98
C THR A 63 16.61 4.05 -12.95
N ALA A 64 17.41 3.24 -12.25
CA ALA A 64 17.11 1.84 -12.02
C ALA A 64 15.72 1.74 -11.40
N PRO A 65 14.89 0.79 -11.87
CA PRO A 65 13.61 0.53 -11.22
C PRO A 65 13.92 0.22 -9.77
N ILE A 66 13.55 1.17 -8.90
CA ILE A 66 13.49 0.91 -7.46
C ILE A 66 12.69 -0.39 -7.38
N GLY A 67 13.12 -1.33 -6.55
CA GLY A 67 12.33 -2.51 -6.19
C GLY A 67 11.06 -2.10 -5.43
N ALA A 68 10.37 -1.06 -5.90
CA ALA A 68 9.25 -0.38 -5.31
C ALA A 68 8.14 -1.38 -5.06
N ALA A 69 7.96 -2.40 -5.90
CA ALA A 69 6.99 -3.46 -5.62
C ALA A 69 7.35 -4.28 -4.37
N GLU A 70 8.60 -4.71 -4.21
CA GLU A 70 9.07 -5.49 -3.05
C GLU A 70 9.20 -4.65 -1.77
N GLU A 71 9.65 -3.40 -1.93
CA GLU A 71 9.73 -2.41 -0.87
C GLU A 71 8.30 -2.03 -0.43
N LEU A 72 7.41 -1.66 -1.36
CA LEU A 72 6.00 -1.37 -1.09
C LEU A 72 5.28 -2.55 -0.47
N ALA A 73 5.55 -3.80 -0.88
CA ALA A 73 5.01 -4.99 -0.23
C ALA A 73 5.45 -5.12 1.25
N ARG A 74 6.70 -4.77 1.57
CA ARG A 74 7.17 -4.68 2.96
C ARG A 74 6.49 -3.56 3.73
N TRP A 75 6.23 -2.42 3.10
CA TRP A 75 5.53 -1.29 3.70
C TRP A 75 4.03 -1.57 3.91
N HIS A 76 3.36 -2.22 2.96
CA HIS A 76 1.97 -2.69 3.05
C HIS A 76 1.78 -3.59 4.29
N GLY A 77 2.66 -4.57 4.50
CA GLY A 77 2.60 -5.40 5.70
C GLY A 77 2.68 -4.63 7.03
N ARG A 78 3.30 -3.45 7.05
CA ARG A 78 3.39 -2.59 8.23
C ARG A 78 2.17 -1.70 8.42
N TRP A 79 1.56 -1.22 7.34
CA TRP A 79 0.58 -0.12 7.38
C TRP A 79 -0.84 -0.51 6.98
N ASP A 80 -1.07 -1.69 6.40
CA ASP A 80 -2.40 -2.09 5.92
C ASP A 80 -3.43 -2.23 7.04
N ALA A 81 -3.08 -2.92 8.14
CA ALA A 81 -4.02 -3.14 9.24
C ALA A 81 -4.39 -1.84 9.98
N PRO A 82 -3.45 -0.95 10.35
CA PRO A 82 -3.79 0.36 10.90
C PRO A 82 -4.64 1.22 9.96
N MET A 83 -4.37 1.20 8.65
CA MET A 83 -5.17 1.95 7.67
C MET A 83 -6.58 1.39 7.50
N GLN A 84 -6.74 0.06 7.49
CA GLN A 84 -8.05 -0.59 7.44
C GLN A 84 -8.90 -0.23 8.67
N GLN A 85 -8.29 -0.22 9.85
CA GLN A 85 -8.96 0.21 11.09
C GLN A 85 -9.35 1.69 11.03
N ALA A 86 -8.47 2.58 10.59
CA ALA A 86 -8.79 4.00 10.47
C ALA A 86 -9.97 4.24 9.52
N LEU A 87 -10.00 3.52 8.39
CA LEU A 87 -11.09 3.62 7.42
C LEU A 87 -12.41 3.04 7.95
N SER A 88 -12.37 1.92 8.67
CA SER A 88 -13.58 1.35 9.28
C SER A 88 -14.17 2.29 10.33
N HIS A 89 -13.33 2.87 11.19
CA HIS A 89 -13.76 3.86 12.18
C HIS A 89 -14.40 5.09 11.52
N PHE A 90 -13.83 5.57 10.42
CA PHE A 90 -14.42 6.67 9.65
C PHE A 90 -15.78 6.29 9.06
N ASN A 91 -15.87 5.14 8.40
CA ASN A 91 -17.12 4.65 7.82
C ASN A 91 -18.21 4.46 8.87
N GLU A 92 -17.87 3.91 10.04
CA GLU A 92 -18.79 3.75 11.17
C GLU A 92 -19.28 5.11 11.69
N ALA A 93 -18.37 6.08 11.85
CA ALA A 93 -18.72 7.42 12.29
C ALA A 93 -19.65 8.12 11.28
N SER A 94 -19.35 8.03 9.98
CA SER A 94 -20.20 8.58 8.92
C SER A 94 -21.57 7.90 8.87
N ALA A 95 -21.62 6.56 8.93
CA ALA A 95 -22.89 5.82 8.95
C ALA A 95 -23.75 6.20 10.16
N ARG A 96 -23.14 6.37 11.33
CA ARG A 96 -23.83 6.84 12.53
C ARG A 96 -24.39 8.25 12.36
N ALA A 97 -23.62 9.17 11.79
CA ALA A 97 -24.09 10.52 11.53
C ALA A 97 -25.31 10.52 10.58
N THR A 98 -25.22 9.79 9.47
CA THR A 98 -26.33 9.63 8.51
C THR A 98 -27.56 8.97 9.16
N ALA A 99 -27.36 7.99 10.04
CA ALA A 99 -28.46 7.36 10.77
C ALA A 99 -29.16 8.33 11.72
N ILE A 100 -28.41 9.17 12.44
CA ILE A 100 -28.97 10.21 13.30
C ILE A 100 -29.77 11.22 12.47
N GLU A 101 -29.22 11.71 11.36
CA GLU A 101 -29.91 12.65 10.47
C GLU A 101 -31.21 12.04 9.91
N SER A 102 -31.15 10.79 9.44
CA SER A 102 -32.32 10.08 8.91
C SER A 102 -33.39 9.86 9.98
N PHE A 103 -32.96 9.52 11.20
CA PHE A 103 -33.85 9.38 12.34
C PHE A 103 -34.54 10.70 12.69
N VAL A 104 -33.77 11.80 12.84
CA VAL A 104 -34.31 13.12 13.14
C VAL A 104 -35.30 13.54 12.05
N ALA A 105 -34.93 13.40 10.77
CA ALA A 105 -35.81 13.71 9.65
C ALA A 105 -37.10 12.87 9.65
N GLY A 106 -37.02 11.59 10.02
CA GLY A 106 -38.18 10.71 10.19
C GLY A 106 -39.08 11.14 11.35
N ALA A 107 -38.50 11.38 12.53
CA ALA A 107 -39.21 11.78 13.73
C ALA A 107 -39.89 13.14 13.57
N SER A 108 -39.25 14.11 12.90
CA SER A 108 -39.84 15.44 12.63
C SER A 108 -41.07 15.39 11.72
N ARG A 109 -41.28 14.31 10.96
CA ARG A 109 -42.49 14.12 10.13
C ARG A 109 -43.64 13.43 10.88
N MET A 110 -43.41 12.95 12.10
CA MET A 110 -44.43 12.27 12.90
C MET A 110 -45.19 13.25 13.80
N THR A 111 -46.47 12.96 14.07
CA THR A 111 -47.24 13.65 15.10
C THR A 111 -46.88 13.11 16.49
N LEU A 112 -47.13 13.89 17.56
CA LEU A 112 -46.81 13.50 18.94
C LEU A 112 -47.48 12.17 19.35
N SER A 113 -48.74 11.94 18.94
CA SER A 113 -49.43 10.65 19.13
C SER A 113 -48.79 9.50 18.37
N GLY A 114 -48.32 9.74 17.14
CA GLY A 114 -47.61 8.74 16.35
C GLY A 114 -46.28 8.35 16.97
N ALA A 115 -45.53 9.31 17.52
CA ALA A 115 -44.30 9.05 18.25
C ALA A 115 -44.56 8.29 19.56
N ALA A 116 -45.60 8.64 20.31
CA ALA A 116 -45.98 7.95 21.55
C ALA A 116 -46.41 6.50 21.31
N ALA A 117 -47.06 6.20 20.18
CA ALA A 117 -47.41 4.82 19.80
C ALA A 117 -46.19 3.97 19.39
N MET A 118 -45.14 4.59 18.83
CA MET A 118 -43.94 3.90 18.34
C MET A 118 -42.84 3.74 19.42
N PHE A 119 -42.71 4.72 20.33
CA PHE A 119 -41.63 4.81 21.32
C PHE A 119 -42.11 4.86 22.78
N GLY A 120 -43.42 4.70 23.02
CA GLY A 120 -44.05 4.82 24.34
C GLY A 120 -43.47 3.87 25.40
N ALA A 121 -43.12 4.44 26.55
CA ALA A 121 -42.49 3.77 27.68
C ALA A 121 -43.36 2.66 28.31
N PRO A 122 -42.74 1.60 28.88
CA PRO A 122 -43.48 0.61 29.65
C PRO A 122 -44.02 1.23 30.94
N GLY A 123 -45.35 1.40 31.01
CA GLY A 123 -46.11 1.42 32.25
C GLY A 123 -46.13 2.73 33.07
N LEU A 124 -47.05 3.63 32.73
CA LEU A 124 -47.79 4.42 33.73
C LEU A 124 -49.27 4.02 33.67
N ALA A 125 -49.54 2.75 33.97
CA ALA A 125 -50.89 2.25 34.23
C ALA A 125 -50.96 1.86 35.70
N GLY A 126 -51.31 2.84 36.53
CA GLY A 126 -51.67 2.68 37.94
C GLY A 126 -52.92 3.50 38.20
N GLN A 127 -54.06 2.92 37.84
CA GLN A 127 -55.43 3.37 38.10
C GLN A 127 -55.63 3.70 39.59
N GLY A 128 -56.40 4.76 39.87
CA GLY A 128 -56.60 5.27 41.23
C GLY A 128 -57.69 4.58 42.06
N ASP A 129 -58.16 5.36 43.02
CA ASP A 129 -59.42 5.28 43.78
C ASP A 129 -59.30 4.81 45.24
N GLY A 130 -59.91 5.61 46.12
CA GLY A 130 -59.84 5.48 47.57
C GLY A 130 -60.24 6.78 48.29
N GLY A 131 -61.40 7.34 47.94
CA GLY A 131 -62.07 8.38 48.71
C GLY A 131 -62.96 7.79 49.82
N ASP A 132 -62.92 8.47 50.97
CA ASP A 132 -63.86 8.59 52.10
C ASP A 132 -64.64 7.37 52.64
N GLY A 133 -64.54 7.20 53.96
CA GLY A 133 -65.36 6.35 54.82
C GLY A 133 -64.78 6.17 56.21
#